data_AF-A0A7U7G9D2-F1
#
_entry.id   AF-A0A7U7G9D2-F1
#
_cell.length_a   1.000
_cell.length_b   1.000
_cell.length_c   1.000
_cell.angle_alpha   90.00
_cell.angle_beta   90.00
_cell.angle_gamma   90.00
#
_symmetry.space_group_name_H-M   'P 1'
#
loop_
_entity.id
_entity.type
_entity.pdbx_description
1 polymer ?
#
loop_
_entity_poly.entity_id
_entity_poly.type
_entity_poly.pdbx_seq_one_letter_code
_entity_poly.pdbx_strand_id
1 'polypeptide(L)' 'MISREQADHFAREWIAAWNSHDLGKILLHYSADFTMSSPRIAVVAQEPSGVLTGKAAVATYW' A
#
# COMPACT_ATOMS: atom_id res chain seq x y z
N MET A 1 14.85 -13.47 -7.81
CA MET A 1 14.35 -12.66 -8.93
C MET A 1 12.88 -13.01 -9.12
N ILE A 2 11.99 -12.03 -9.26
CA ILE A 2 10.55 -12.29 -9.47
C ILE A 2 10.33 -12.64 -10.95
N SER A 3 9.61 -13.72 -11.25
CA SER A 3 9.25 -14.08 -12.62
C SER A 3 8.10 -13.21 -13.14
N ARG A 4 7.93 -13.13 -14.45
CA ARG A 4 6.80 -12.41 -15.05
C ARG A 4 5.46 -12.95 -14.57
N GLU A 5 5.32 -14.27 -14.49
CA GLU A 5 4.11 -14.92 -14.00
C GLU A 5 3.79 -14.52 -12.56
N GLN A 6 4.80 -14.51 -11.68
CA GLN A 6 4.64 -14.07 -10.29
C GLN A 6 4.24 -12.58 -10.21
N ALA A 7 4.84 -11.72 -11.02
CA ALA A 7 4.50 -10.30 -11.07
C ALA A 7 3.06 -10.06 -11.56
N ASP A 8 2.65 -10.75 -12.63
CA ASP A 8 1.31 -10.63 -13.21
C ASP A 8 0.24 -11.15 -12.24
N HIS A 9 0.54 -12.25 -11.51
CA HIS A 9 -0.35 -12.75 -10.47
C HIS A 9 -0.51 -11.76 -9.32
N PHE A 10 0.59 -11.24 -8.78
CA PHE A 10 0.56 -10.24 -7.72
C PHE A 10 -0.22 -8.97 -8.13
N ALA A 11 0.00 -8.46 -9.34
CA ALA A 11 -0.69 -7.28 -9.83
C ALA A 11 -2.22 -7.48 -9.90
N ARG A 12 -2.69 -8.65 -10.36
CA ARG A 12 -4.12 -8.97 -10.40
C ARG A 12 -4.74 -9.00 -9.01
N GLU A 13 -4.10 -9.66 -8.06
CA GLU A 13 -4.58 -9.74 -6.67
C GLU A 13 -4.60 -8.36 -6.01
N TRP A 14 -3.54 -7.57 -6.18
CA TRP A 14 -3.45 -6.21 -5.64
C TRP A 14 -4.57 -5.31 -6.20
N ILE A 15 -4.80 -5.33 -7.51
CA ILE A 15 -5.89 -4.57 -8.15
C ILE A 15 -7.26 -5.04 -7.63
N ALA A 16 -7.47 -6.34 -7.49
CA ALA A 16 -8.71 -6.88 -6.96
C ALA A 16 -8.96 -6.46 -5.50
N ALA A 17 -7.92 -6.46 -4.66
CA ALA A 17 -8.00 -5.98 -3.29
C ALA A 17 -8.42 -4.50 -3.23
N TRP A 18 -7.77 -3.63 -4.01
CA TRP A 18 -8.13 -2.21 -4.10
C TRP A 18 -9.56 -2.01 -4.59
N ASN A 19 -9.97 -2.67 -5.68
CA ASN A 19 -11.33 -2.54 -6.22
C ASN A 19 -12.42 -3.06 -5.27
N SER A 20 -12.06 -3.97 -4.34
CA SER A 20 -13.00 -4.45 -3.32
C SER A 20 -13.20 -3.49 -2.16
N HIS A 21 -12.40 -2.42 -2.08
CA HIS A 21 -12.38 -1.46 -0.96
C HIS A 21 -12.18 -2.13 0.42
N ASP A 22 -11.54 -3.30 0.45
CA ASP A 22 -11.22 -4.05 1.66
C ASP A 22 -9.79 -3.75 2.11
N LEU A 23 -9.65 -2.82 3.05
CA LEU A 23 -8.36 -2.39 3.57
C LEU A 23 -7.55 -3.55 4.18
N GLY A 24 -8.22 -4.54 4.78
CA GLY A 24 -7.58 -5.73 5.31
C GLY A 24 -6.86 -6.51 4.21
N LYS A 25 -7.55 -6.78 3.09
CA LYS A 25 -6.96 -7.45 1.92
C LYS A 25 -5.81 -6.66 1.31
N ILE A 26 -5.96 -5.34 1.18
CA ILE A 26 -4.89 -4.49 0.65
C ILE A 26 -3.63 -4.63 1.51
N LEU A 27 -3.77 -4.54 2.84
CA LEU A 27 -2.65 -4.59 3.78
C LEU A 27 -1.99 -5.98 3.88
N LEU A 28 -2.64 -7.07 3.45
CA LEU A 28 -2.01 -8.40 3.42
C LEU A 28 -0.82 -8.47 2.46
N HIS A 29 -0.79 -7.63 1.43
CA HIS A 29 0.30 -7.58 0.46
C HIS A 29 1.58 -6.89 0.96
N TYR A 30 1.53 -6.27 2.13
CA TYR A 30 2.63 -5.46 2.67
C TYR A 30 3.22 -6.10 3.93
N SER A 31 4.51 -5.86 4.19
CA SER A 31 5.13 -6.20 5.48
C SER A 31 4.56 -5.31 6.59
N ALA A 32 4.73 -5.69 7.85
CA ALA A 32 4.20 -4.92 8.98
C ALA A 32 4.81 -3.50 9.07
N ASP A 33 6.05 -3.35 8.61
CA ASP A 33 6.93 -2.20 8.73
C ASP A 33 7.16 -1.44 7.41
N PHE A 34 6.38 -1.73 6.36
CA PHE A 34 6.59 -1.12 5.04
C PHE A 34 6.50 0.41 5.07
N THR A 35 7.22 1.04 4.14
CA THR A 35 7.17 2.48 3.92
C THR A 35 6.34 2.80 2.69
N MET A 36 5.44 3.79 2.81
CA MET A 36 4.70 4.37 1.69
C MET A 36 5.17 5.80 1.48
N SER A 37 5.50 6.15 0.23
CA SER A 37 5.80 7.52 -0.16
C SER A 37 4.81 7.99 -1.23
N SER A 38 4.28 9.20 -1.07
CA SER A 38 3.42 9.85 -2.05
C SER A 38 3.37 11.35 -1.82
N PRO A 39 3.42 12.20 -2.87
CA PRO A 39 3.16 13.64 -2.72
C PRO A 39 1.80 13.95 -2.07
N ARG A 40 0.82 13.03 -2.20
CA ARG A 40 -0.50 13.15 -1.58
C ARG A 40 -0.44 13.05 -0.05
N ILE A 41 0.49 12.29 0.51
CA ILE A 41 0.66 12.16 1.96
C ILE A 41 0.98 13.53 2.58
N ALA A 42 1.85 14.32 1.95
CA ALA A 42 2.21 15.65 2.46
C ALA A 42 1.01 16.61 2.52
N VAL A 43 0.04 16.45 1.62
CA VAL A 43 -1.15 17.30 1.55
C VAL A 43 -2.28 16.77 2.45
N VAL A 44 -2.54 15.45 2.41
CA VAL A 44 -3.72 14.84 3.05
C VAL A 44 -3.44 14.45 4.49
N ALA A 45 -2.27 13.84 4.76
CA ALA A 45 -1.87 13.45 6.11
C ALA A 45 -1.08 14.54 6.84
N GLN A 46 -0.82 15.68 6.17
CA GLN A 46 -0.04 16.80 6.68
C GLN A 46 1.36 16.39 7.19
N GLU A 47 1.94 15.35 6.59
CA GLU A 47 3.28 14.84 6.90
C GLU A 47 4.28 15.38 5.86
N PRO A 48 5.09 16.41 6.18
CA PRO A 48 5.91 17.13 5.19
C PRO A 48 6.90 16.25 4.43
N SER A 49 7.35 15.14 5.03
CA SER A 49 8.24 14.19 4.34
C SER A 49 7.55 13.46 3.19
N GLY A 50 6.21 13.42 3.17
CA GLY A 50 5.43 12.64 2.20
C GLY A 50 5.59 11.13 2.40
N VAL A 51 6.01 10.70 3.59
CA VAL A 51 6.35 9.30 3.90
C VAL A 51 5.61 8.84 5.16
N LEU A 52 4.99 7.67 5.10
CA LEU A 52 4.40 6.97 6.25
C LEU A 52 5.07 5.60 6.40
N THR A 53 5.24 5.13 7.64
CA THR A 53 5.86 3.84 7.94
C THR A 53 4.95 2.98 8.81
N GLY A 54 4.82 1.72 8.41
CA GLY A 54 4.07 0.69 9.12
C GLY A 54 2.59 0.66 8.76
N LYS A 55 2.00 -0.53 8.87
CA LYS A 55 0.59 -0.77 8.51
C LYS A 55 -0.38 0.16 9.22
N ALA A 56 -0.18 0.45 10.51
CA ALA A 56 -1.10 1.30 11.26
C ALA A 56 -1.17 2.74 10.72
N ALA A 57 -0.02 3.36 10.43
CA ALA A 57 0.03 4.72 9.89
C ALA A 57 -0.57 4.77 8.48
N VAL A 58 -0.22 3.80 7.64
CA VAL A 58 -0.71 3.76 6.25
C VAL A 58 -2.20 3.41 6.18
N ALA A 59 -2.70 2.51 7.03
CA ALA A 59 -4.11 2.14 7.13
C ALA A 59 -5.02 3.30 7.57
N THR A 60 -4.47 4.27 8.30
CA THR A 60 -5.23 5.49 8.68
C THR A 60 -5.37 6.45 7.49
N TYR A 61 -4.46 6.36 6.52
CA TYR A 61 -4.42 7.21 5.34
C TYR A 61 -5.20 6.65 4.14
N TRP A 62 -5.21 5.33 3.96
CA TRP A 62 -5.97 4.63 2.91
C TRP A 62 -7.45 4.51 3.24
#